data_AF-A0A5D3BY92-F1
#
_entry.id   AF-A0A5D3BY92-F1
#
_cell.length_a   1.000
_cell.length_b   1.000
_cell.length_c   1.000
_cell.angle_alpha   90.00
_cell.angle_beta   90.00
_cell.angle_gamma   90.00
#
_symmetry.space_group_name_H-M   'P 1'
#
loop_
_entity.id
_entity.type
_entity.pdbx_description
1 polymer ?
#
loop_
_entity_poly.entity_id
_entity_poly.type
_entity_poly.pdbx_seq_one_letter_code
_entity_poly.pdbx_strand_id
1 'polypeptide(L)'
;MTIQEGLTTEDNAKLRLQELEALDEKRLEEQQALECYQARMSKAFEKQVRPRSFQVGDLVLAVRRPIIMTRHTGNKFTPKWDGPYIVKEVFTNGAYKIID
;
A
#
# COMPACT_ATOMS: atom_id res chain seq x y z
N MET A 1 35.08 16.15 5.47
CA MET A 1 34.79 17.20 4.47
C MET A 1 36.15 17.62 3.91
N THR A 2 36.54 17.08 2.75
CA THR A 2 37.84 17.35 2.14
C THR A 2 37.75 18.67 1.38
N ILE A 3 38.37 19.73 1.90
CA ILE A 3 38.56 20.96 1.15
C ILE A 3 39.70 20.69 0.15
N GLN A 4 39.36 20.55 -1.13
CA GLN A 4 40.34 20.47 -2.21
C GLN A 4 40.87 21.87 -2.52
N GLU A 5 41.92 22.27 -1.82
CA GLU A 5 42.67 23.49 -2.14
C GLU A 5 43.57 23.21 -3.34
N GLY A 6 43.19 23.71 -4.53
CA GLY A 6 44.03 23.70 -5.73
C GLY A 6 43.36 23.35 -7.08
N LEU A 7 42.06 23.07 -7.12
CA LEU A 7 41.37 22.66 -8.36
C LEU A 7 40.90 23.86 -9.20
N THR A 8 41.04 23.78 -10.53
CA THR A 8 40.51 24.82 -11.44
C THR A 8 38.98 24.86 -11.40
N THR A 9 38.37 25.97 -11.83
CA THR A 9 36.90 26.11 -11.84
C THR A 9 36.23 25.03 -12.69
N GLU A 10 36.87 24.61 -13.78
CA GLU A 10 36.36 23.59 -14.70
C GLU A 10 36.42 22.18 -14.10
N ASP A 11 37.53 21.84 -13.44
CA ASP A 11 37.66 20.58 -12.74
C ASP A 11 36.65 20.44 -11.59
N ASN A 12 36.39 21.55 -10.87
CA ASN A 12 35.38 21.59 -9.81
C ASN A 12 33.96 21.40 -10.37
N ALA A 13 33.65 22.01 -11.52
CA ALA A 13 32.37 21.83 -12.20
C ALA A 13 32.17 20.38 -12.64
N LYS A 14 33.23 19.76 -13.18
CA LYS A 14 33.22 18.35 -13.59
C LYS A 14 33.02 17.40 -12.40
N LEU A 15 33.71 17.63 -11.28
CA LEU A 15 33.55 16.81 -10.08
C LEU A 15 32.12 16.88 -9.52
N ARG A 16 31.55 18.10 -9.44
CA ARG A 16 30.16 18.28 -9.01
C ARG A 16 29.15 17.59 -9.92
N LEU A 17 29.39 17.62 -11.23
CA LEU A 17 28.53 16.93 -12.19
C LEU A 17 28.56 15.41 -11.97
N GLN A 18 29.75 14.84 -11.78
CA GLN A 18 29.90 13.42 -11.46
C GLN A 18 29.22 13.02 -10.14
N GLU A 19 29.33 13.87 -9.11
CA GLU A 19 28.63 13.64 -7.83
C GLU A 19 27.11 13.63 -8.01
N LEU A 20 26.56 14.51 -8.87
CA LEU A 20 25.14 14.55 -9.16
C LEU A 20 24.68 13.32 -9.96
N GLU A 21 25.44 12.92 -10.98
CA GLU A 21 25.17 11.71 -11.77
C GLU A 21 25.14 10.47 -10.87
N ALA A 22 26.12 10.32 -9.97
CA ALA A 22 26.17 9.22 -9.01
C ALA A 22 24.96 9.22 -8.04
N LEU A 23 24.49 10.40 -7.63
CA LEU A 23 23.29 10.53 -6.81
C LEU A 23 22.03 10.13 -7.57
N ASP A 24 21.91 10.53 -8.84
CA ASP A 24 20.75 10.19 -9.67
C ASP A 24 20.70 8.69 -9.97
N GLU A 25 21.84 8.07 -10.28
CA GLU A 25 21.93 6.62 -10.47
C GLU A 25 21.48 5.87 -9.22
N LYS A 26 21.94 6.30 -8.04
CA LYS A 26 21.52 5.70 -6.76
C LYS A 26 20.02 5.89 -6.50
N ARG A 27 19.46 7.07 -6.77
CA ARG A 27 18.02 7.31 -6.60
C ARG A 27 17.19 6.40 -7.51
N LEU A 28 17.63 6.22 -8.76
CA LEU A 28 16.98 5.34 -9.71
C LEU A 28 17.00 3.89 -9.25
N GLU A 29 18.13 3.40 -8.75
CA GLU A 29 18.26 2.04 -8.21
C GLU A 29 17.31 1.81 -7.01
N GLU A 30 17.28 2.74 -6.06
CA GLU A 30 16.39 2.66 -4.89
C GLU A 30 14.91 2.70 -5.29
N GLN A 31 14.55 3.51 -6.29
CA GLN A 31 13.19 3.53 -6.83
C GLN A 31 12.81 2.18 -7.45
N GLN A 32 13.68 1.60 -8.27
CA GLN A 32 13.45 0.29 -8.87
C GLN A 32 13.32 -0.81 -7.81
N ALA A 33 14.14 -0.77 -6.76
CA ALA A 33 14.07 -1.71 -5.65
C ALA A 33 12.72 -1.60 -4.91
N LEU A 34 12.24 -0.37 -4.67
CA LEU A 34 10.95 -0.11 -4.05
C LEU A 34 9.80 -0.63 -4.90
N GLU A 35 9.81 -0.35 -6.20
CA GLU A 35 8.79 -0.84 -7.15
C GLU A 35 8.77 -2.37 -7.20
N CYS A 36 9.94 -3.01 -7.27
CA CYS A 36 10.07 -4.47 -7.21
C CYS A 36 9.50 -5.04 -5.90
N TYR A 37 9.79 -4.39 -4.77
CA TYR A 37 9.29 -4.80 -3.48
C TYR A 37 7.75 -4.71 -3.42
N GLN A 38 7.18 -3.59 -3.86
CA GLN A 38 5.73 -3.38 -3.88
C GLN A 38 5.03 -4.39 -4.81
N ALA A 39 5.60 -4.67 -5.99
CA ALA A 39 5.07 -5.65 -6.91
C ALA A 39 5.09 -7.07 -6.30
N ARG A 40 6.18 -7.44 -5.62
CA ARG A 40 6.29 -8.72 -4.91
C ARG A 40 5.25 -8.86 -3.81
N MET A 41 5.04 -7.80 -3.03
CA MET A 41 4.03 -7.77 -1.96
C MET A 41 2.61 -7.90 -2.52
N SER A 42 2.30 -7.15 -3.57
CA SER A 42 0.99 -7.18 -4.23
C SER A 42 0.69 -8.57 -4.80
N LYS A 43 1.65 -9.17 -5.51
CA LYS A 43 1.52 -10.53 -6.06
C LYS A 43 1.33 -11.59 -4.98
N ALA A 44 2.03 -11.48 -3.86
CA ALA A 44 1.88 -12.41 -2.73
C ALA A 44 0.48 -12.31 -2.11
N PHE A 45 -0.03 -11.07 -1.95
CA PHE A 45 -1.36 -10.80 -1.44
C PHE A 45 -2.44 -11.34 -2.40
N GLU A 46 -2.37 -10.98 -3.68
CA GLU A 46 -3.32 -11.40 -4.72
C GLU A 46 -3.41 -12.93 -4.83
N LYS A 47 -2.29 -13.64 -4.70
CA LYS A 47 -2.29 -15.11 -4.70
C LYS A 47 -3.11 -15.71 -3.55
N GLN A 48 -3.22 -15.01 -2.42
CA GLN A 48 -4.00 -15.45 -1.25
C GLN A 48 -5.45 -14.99 -1.31
N VAL A 49 -5.73 -13.88 -2.00
CA VAL A 49 -7.10 -13.38 -2.17
C VAL A 49 -7.85 -14.27 -3.15
N ARG A 50 -8.96 -14.85 -2.69
CA ARG A 50 -9.94 -15.51 -3.55
C ARG A 50 -11.10 -14.55 -3.75
N PRO A 51 -11.29 -13.99 -4.96
CA PRO A 51 -12.47 -13.18 -5.26
C PRO A 51 -13.73 -13.97 -4.94
N ARG A 52 -14.65 -13.34 -4.20
CA ARG A 52 -15.96 -13.90 -3.89
C ARG A 52 -17.01 -12.86 -4.24
N SER A 53 -17.97 -13.26 -5.06
CA SER A 53 -19.18 -12.50 -5.35
C SER A 53 -20.33 -13.04 -4.51
N PHE A 54 -21.18 -12.15 -4.02
CA PHE A 54 -22.42 -12.50 -3.33
C PHE A 54 -23.62 -12.24 -4.23
N GLN A 55 -24.69 -13.00 -4.03
CA GLN A 55 -25.96 -12.83 -4.71
C GLN A 55 -27.02 -12.30 -3.74
N VAL A 56 -28.09 -11.75 -4.29
CA VAL A 56 -29.26 -11.36 -3.49
C VAL A 56 -29.81 -12.60 -2.76
N GLY A 57 -30.02 -12.47 -1.45
CA GLY A 57 -30.44 -13.56 -0.57
C GLY A 57 -29.30 -14.25 0.19
N ASP A 58 -28.04 -14.01 -0.15
CA ASP A 58 -26.91 -14.60 0.56
C ASP A 58 -26.80 -14.04 2.00
N LEU A 59 -26.48 -14.92 2.94
CA LEU A 59 -26.14 -14.54 4.32
C LEU A 59 -24.66 -14.16 4.42
N VAL A 60 -24.41 -12.98 4.98
CA VAL A 60 -23.06 -12.39 5.10
C VAL A 60 -22.82 -11.81 6.49
N LEU A 61 -21.55 -11.74 6.88
CA LEU A 61 -21.10 -11.05 8.09
C LEU A 61 -20.40 -9.75 7.69
N ALA A 62 -20.66 -8.66 8.40
CA ALA A 62 -19.99 -7.39 8.18
C ALA A 62 -18.78 -7.25 9.11
N VAL A 63 -17.63 -6.79 8.59
CA VAL A 63 -16.48 -6.47 9.45
C VAL A 63 -16.78 -5.18 10.21
N ARG A 64 -16.71 -5.22 11.54
CA ARG A 64 -16.72 -4.01 12.38
C ARG A 64 -15.38 -3.31 12.25
N ARG A 65 -15.24 -2.42 11.25
CA ARG A 65 -14.05 -1.58 11.12
C ARG A 65 -14.21 -0.31 11.94
N PRO A 66 -13.23 0.04 12.79
CA PRO A 66 -13.23 1.34 13.41
C PRO A 66 -12.90 2.41 12.38
N ILE A 67 -13.61 3.55 12.45
CA ILE A 67 -13.37 4.72 11.59
C ILE A 67 -11.92 5.21 11.72
N ILE A 68 -11.30 4.97 12.88
CA ILE A 68 -9.90 5.27 13.16
C ILE A 68 -9.21 3.95 13.52
N MET A 69 -8.38 3.40 12.62
CA MET A 69 -7.65 2.14 12.86
C MET A 69 -6.67 2.22 14.05
N THR A 70 -6.29 3.43 14.48
CA THR A 70 -5.39 3.67 15.62
C THR A 70 -6.11 3.75 16.97
N ARG A 71 -7.44 3.89 16.99
CA ARG A 71 -8.20 3.76 18.24
C ARG A 71 -8.59 2.30 18.40
N HIS A 72 -8.12 1.67 19.47
CA HIS A 72 -8.68 0.42 19.97
C HIS A 72 -10.11 0.69 20.47
N THR A 73 -11.08 0.79 19.57
CA THR A 73 -12.51 0.97 19.90
C THR A 73 -13.20 -0.33 20.35
N GLY A 74 -12.45 -1.41 20.55
CA GLY A 74 -12.97 -2.67 21.06
C GLY A 74 -12.01 -3.28 22.08
N ASN A 75 -12.56 -3.87 23.13
CA ASN A 75 -11.79 -4.73 24.03
C ASN A 75 -11.32 -5.99 23.28
N LYS A 76 -10.31 -6.70 23.79
CA LYS A 76 -9.74 -7.92 23.16
C LYS A 76 -10.78 -8.98 22.80
N PHE A 77 -11.95 -8.94 23.45
CA PHE A 77 -13.04 -9.92 23.32
C PHE A 77 -14.23 -9.42 22.50
N THR A 78 -14.17 -8.22 21.91
CA THR A 78 -15.24 -7.75 21.03
C THR A 78 -15.19 -8.54 19.72
N PRO A 79 -16.32 -9.10 19.23
CA PRO A 79 -16.33 -9.80 17.95
C PRO A 79 -15.96 -8.83 16.82
N LYS A 80 -15.09 -9.29 15.92
CA LYS A 80 -14.65 -8.52 14.73
C LYS A 80 -15.73 -8.45 13.65
N TRP A 81 -16.70 -9.34 13.71
CA TRP A 81 -17.76 -9.53 12.72
C TRP A 81 -19.12 -9.25 13.37
N ASP A 82 -20.02 -8.69 12.59
CA ASP A 82 -21.40 -8.35 12.97
C ASP A 82 -22.42 -9.05 12.08
N GLY A 83 -23.65 -9.17 12.59
CA GLY A 83 -24.76 -9.79 11.89
C GLY A 83 -24.74 -11.31 11.96
N PRO A 84 -25.80 -11.94 11.45
CA PRO A 84 -25.89 -12.21 10.03
C PRO A 84 -26.81 -11.25 9.28
N TYR A 85 -26.40 -10.82 8.09
CA TYR A 85 -27.21 -9.96 7.21
C TYR A 85 -27.54 -10.68 5.92
N ILE A 86 -28.61 -10.25 5.26
CA ILE A 86 -29.00 -10.71 3.93
C ILE A 86 -28.60 -9.66 2.88
N VAL A 87 -27.99 -10.10 1.80
CA VAL A 87 -27.73 -9.23 0.64
C VAL A 87 -29.05 -8.92 -0.05
N LYS A 88 -29.43 -7.64 -0.09
CA LYS A 88 -30.65 -7.14 -0.75
C LYS A 88 -30.40 -6.72 -2.20
N GLU A 89 -29.29 -6.03 -2.46
CA GLU A 89 -28.93 -5.51 -3.78
C GLU A 89 -27.43 -5.68 -4.02
N VAL A 90 -27.05 -6.01 -5.26
CA VAL A 90 -25.67 -6.16 -5.73
C VAL A 90 -25.36 -5.05 -6.74
N PHE A 91 -24.31 -4.27 -6.51
CA PHE A 91 -23.88 -3.21 -7.42
C PHE A 91 -22.70 -3.64 -8.29
N THR A 92 -22.58 -3.05 -9.49
CA THR A 92 -21.53 -3.40 -10.47
C THR A 92 -20.11 -3.02 -10.03
N ASN A 93 -19.97 -2.12 -9.06
CA ASN A 93 -18.69 -1.71 -8.49
C ASN A 93 -18.20 -2.62 -7.34
N GLY A 94 -18.89 -3.75 -7.08
CA GLY A 94 -18.55 -4.67 -5.99
C GLY A 94 -19.06 -4.23 -4.61
N ALA A 95 -19.90 -3.20 -4.54
CA ALA A 95 -20.64 -2.86 -3.32
C ALA A 95 -21.90 -3.72 -3.19
N TYR A 96 -22.34 -3.93 -1.95
CA TYR A 96 -23.54 -4.70 -1.61
C TYR A 96 -24.38 -3.91 -0.62
N LYS A 97 -25.70 -3.91 -0.82
CA LYS A 97 -26.65 -3.44 0.19
C LYS A 97 -27.08 -4.61 1.02
N ILE A 98 -26.84 -4.55 2.31
CA ILE A 98 -27.20 -5.58 3.28
C ILE A 98 -28.32 -5.10 4.20
N ILE A 99 -29.20 -6.00 4.59
CA ILE A 99 -30.28 -5.76 5.55
C ILE A 99 -30.22 -6.82 6.65
N ASP A 100 -30.69 -6.47 7.85
CA ASP A 100 -30.92 -7.42 8.95
C ASP A 100 -32.13 -8.32 8.63
#